data_AF-A0A1W6I193-F1
#
_entry.id   AF-A0A1W6I193-F1
#
_cell.length_a   1.000
_cell.length_b   1.000
_cell.length_c   1.000
_cell.angle_alpha   90.00
_cell.angle_beta   90.00
_cell.angle_gamma   90.00
#
_symmetry.space_group_name_H-M   'P 1'
#
loop_
_entity.id
_entity.type
_entity.pdbx_description
1 polymer ?
#
loop_
_entity_poly.entity_id
_entity_poly.type
_entity_poly.pdbx_seq_one_letter_code
_entity_poly.pdbx_strand_id
1 'polypeptide(L)'
;MPESGPSTEINSRQNSNDKDFERRTTKKYSIYNDNDFFPIKEISKYGQIIFSLYYDWISKTLEVTVNHAKYLMGFGTKRKNHFYVKVLLKTKSCPQYTSTNSLSGVLDKNINKFQKSLKGSFRTAIKSDFCNPVFDETFKFTNITSLLLKECILQMIVKEETPKFLEKNIVLGCVDFALDEAQLIDKHESLNEIIRDIKPIGQIEDKGKVILSLQYNRQLTVLTVYVKELLSWP
;
A
#
# COMPACT_ATOMS: atom_id res chain seq x y z
N MET A 1 54.69 31.29 43.23
CA MET A 1 53.43 30.52 43.24
C MET A 1 52.56 31.04 42.11
N PRO A 2 52.29 30.25 41.06
CA PRO A 2 51.27 30.57 40.07
C PRO A 2 50.02 29.72 40.25
N GLU A 3 48.88 30.37 40.10
CA GLU A 3 47.53 29.83 40.29
C GLU A 3 47.10 28.90 39.16
N SER A 4 46.45 27.81 39.55
CA SER A 4 45.82 26.78 38.75
C SER A 4 44.55 27.28 38.05
N GLY A 5 44.50 27.20 36.71
CA GLY A 5 43.28 27.37 35.93
C GLY A 5 42.45 26.09 35.83
N PRO A 6 41.11 26.16 35.71
CA PRO A 6 40.26 24.98 35.63
C PRO A 6 40.21 24.40 34.21
N SER A 7 40.31 23.07 34.13
CA SER A 7 40.16 22.30 32.89
C SER A 7 38.68 22.02 32.63
N THR A 8 38.21 22.36 31.43
CA THR A 8 36.82 22.13 30.99
C THR A 8 36.69 20.71 30.44
N GLU A 9 36.05 19.81 31.19
CA GLU A 9 35.64 18.48 30.70
C GLU A 9 34.41 18.61 29.78
N ILE A 10 34.60 18.28 28.51
CA ILE A 10 33.52 18.17 27.51
C ILE A 10 32.93 16.76 27.63
N ASN A 11 31.76 16.65 28.27
CA ASN A 11 30.96 15.43 28.30
C ASN A 11 30.21 15.23 26.97
N SER A 12 30.73 14.34 26.11
CA SER A 12 30.03 13.84 24.92
C SER A 12 29.07 12.71 25.30
N ARG A 13 27.81 13.07 25.64
CA ARG A 13 26.70 12.12 25.71
C ARG A 13 26.30 11.68 24.30
N GLN A 14 26.78 10.51 23.88
CA GLN A 14 26.25 9.82 22.70
C GLN A 14 24.89 9.18 23.04
N ASN A 15 23.87 9.57 22.28
CA ASN A 15 22.51 9.04 22.30
C ASN A 15 22.51 7.54 21.97
N SER A 16 22.07 6.71 22.92
CA SER A 16 21.96 5.26 22.81
C SER A 16 20.60 4.77 22.27
N ASN A 17 19.81 5.62 21.62
CA ASN A 17 18.39 5.31 21.36
C ASN A 17 18.09 4.60 20.03
N ASP A 18 19.07 4.46 19.13
CA ASP A 18 18.81 3.83 17.82
C ASP A 18 19.04 2.31 17.77
N LYS A 19 19.68 1.71 18.79
CA LYS A 19 19.95 0.25 18.80
C LYS A 19 18.80 -0.61 19.31
N ASP A 20 17.79 -0.01 19.95
CA ASP A 20 16.67 -0.75 20.54
C ASP A 20 15.49 -0.97 19.57
N PHE A 21 15.44 -0.26 18.43
CA PHE A 21 14.42 -0.47 17.41
C PHE A 21 14.75 -1.68 16.50
N GLU A 22 16.02 -1.84 16.09
CA GLU A 22 16.45 -3.01 15.30
C GLU A 22 16.41 -4.32 16.10
N ARG A 23 16.69 -4.28 17.42
CA ARG A 23 16.59 -5.47 18.28
C ARG A 23 15.16 -5.97 18.52
N ARG A 24 14.12 -5.17 18.24
CA ARG A 24 12.72 -5.60 18.37
C ARG A 24 12.15 -6.24 17.11
N THR A 25 12.82 -6.10 15.95
CA THR A 25 12.32 -6.66 14.68
C THR A 25 12.95 -7.99 14.28
N THR A 26 13.97 -8.44 15.02
CA THR A 26 14.61 -9.76 14.88
C THR A 26 14.11 -10.77 15.92
N LYS A 27 12.85 -10.66 16.36
CA LYS A 27 12.18 -11.87 16.86
C LYS A 27 12.02 -12.78 15.65
N LYS A 28 12.86 -13.83 15.57
CA LYS A 28 12.65 -14.97 14.68
C LYS A 28 11.24 -15.49 14.97
N TYR A 29 10.27 -15.09 14.15
CA TYR A 29 8.96 -15.71 14.15
C TYR A 29 9.16 -17.10 13.55
N SER A 30 9.40 -18.09 14.41
CA SER A 30 9.27 -19.48 14.04
C SER A 30 7.80 -19.71 13.69
N ILE A 31 7.48 -19.62 12.40
CA ILE A 31 6.21 -20.05 11.85
C ILE A 31 6.22 -21.58 12.00
N TYR A 32 5.70 -22.08 13.12
CA TYR A 32 5.59 -23.50 13.37
C TYR A 32 4.56 -24.10 12.42
N ASN A 33 5.03 -24.97 11.52
CA ASN A 33 4.24 -26.08 11.01
C ASN A 33 5.03 -27.33 11.40
N ASP A 34 4.59 -28.04 12.43
CA ASP A 34 5.32 -29.19 12.99
C ASP A 34 5.43 -30.39 12.03
N ASN A 35 4.81 -30.33 10.85
CA ASN A 35 4.74 -31.44 9.90
C ASN A 35 5.23 -31.14 8.47
N ASP A 36 5.65 -29.92 8.15
CA ASP A 36 6.08 -29.56 6.79
C ASP A 36 7.58 -29.23 6.77
N PHE A 37 8.39 -30.28 6.57
CA PHE A 37 9.84 -30.25 6.45
C PHE A 37 10.30 -29.66 5.10
N PHE A 38 9.70 -28.56 4.66
CA PHE A 38 10.26 -27.79 3.55
C PHE A 38 11.31 -26.84 4.11
N PRO A 39 12.54 -26.80 3.55
CA PRO A 39 13.50 -25.78 3.92
C PRO A 39 12.83 -24.43 3.71
N ILE A 40 12.75 -23.62 4.77
CA ILE A 40 12.14 -22.29 4.78
C ILE A 40 12.98 -21.42 3.86
N LYS A 41 12.68 -21.51 2.56
CA LYS A 41 13.14 -20.58 1.55
C LYS A 41 12.53 -19.25 1.97
N GLU A 42 13.40 -18.34 2.39
CA GLU A 42 13.17 -16.97 2.84
C GLU A 42 11.74 -16.47 2.55
N ILE A 43 10.81 -16.75 3.47
CA ILE A 43 9.42 -16.32 3.29
C ILE A 43 9.46 -14.80 3.41
N SER A 44 8.89 -14.11 2.41
CA SER A 44 8.78 -12.65 2.42
C SER A 44 8.25 -12.18 3.79
N LYS A 45 8.86 -11.12 4.32
CA LYS A 45 8.52 -10.55 5.63
C LYS A 45 7.03 -10.18 5.77
N TYR A 46 6.31 -10.01 4.67
CA TYR A 46 4.93 -9.53 4.63
C TYR A 46 3.93 -10.58 4.13
N GLY A 47 4.40 -11.78 3.79
CA GLY A 47 3.59 -12.86 3.23
C GLY A 47 3.52 -12.85 1.70
N GLN A 48 2.62 -13.65 1.17
CA GLN A 48 2.42 -13.85 -0.26
C GLN A 48 0.94 -13.76 -0.61
N ILE A 49 0.63 -13.31 -1.83
CA ILE A 49 -0.72 -13.31 -2.39
C ILE A 49 -0.74 -14.17 -3.67
N ILE A 50 -1.81 -14.94 -3.82
CA ILE A 50 -2.06 -15.78 -4.99
C ILE A 50 -3.31 -15.26 -5.67
N PHE A 51 -3.19 -15.00 -6.97
CA PHE A 51 -4.28 -14.53 -7.80
C PHE A 51 -4.17 -15.14 -9.19
N SER A 52 -5.30 -15.14 -9.91
CA SER A 52 -5.33 -15.52 -11.31
C SER A 52 -5.89 -14.41 -12.19
N LEU A 53 -5.39 -14.34 -13.41
CA LEU A 53 -5.77 -13.38 -14.43
C LEU A 53 -6.32 -14.12 -15.64
N TYR A 54 -7.33 -13.53 -16.25
CA TYR A 54 -7.86 -13.95 -17.54
C TYR A 54 -8.29 -12.71 -18.31
N TYR A 55 -7.99 -12.64 -19.59
CA TYR A 55 -8.40 -11.52 -20.42
C TYR A 55 -9.23 -12.00 -21.61
N ASP A 56 -10.46 -11.54 -21.68
CA ASP A 56 -11.34 -11.78 -22.81
C ASP A 56 -11.14 -10.69 -23.85
N TRP A 57 -10.46 -11.04 -24.95
CA TRP A 57 -10.16 -10.16 -26.08
C TRP A 57 -11.40 -9.66 -26.80
N ILE A 58 -12.49 -10.44 -26.79
CA ILE A 58 -13.73 -10.12 -27.50
C ILE A 58 -14.51 -9.07 -26.70
N SER A 59 -14.73 -9.32 -25.41
CA SER A 59 -15.44 -8.38 -24.54
C SER A 59 -14.57 -7.24 -24.01
N LYS A 60 -13.25 -7.29 -24.24
CA LYS A 60 -12.27 -6.33 -23.73
C LYS A 60 -12.34 -6.23 -22.21
N THR A 61 -12.36 -7.40 -21.56
CA THR A 61 -12.56 -7.53 -20.12
C THR A 61 -11.39 -8.26 -19.48
N LEU A 62 -10.74 -7.61 -18.51
CA LEU A 62 -9.76 -8.24 -17.64
C LEU A 62 -10.48 -8.77 -16.39
N GLU A 63 -10.42 -10.08 -16.20
CA GLU A 63 -10.87 -10.76 -14.99
C GLU A 63 -9.69 -10.99 -14.05
N VAL A 64 -9.86 -10.59 -12.81
CA VAL A 64 -8.86 -10.75 -11.74
C VAL A 64 -9.51 -11.53 -10.62
N THR A 65 -9.04 -12.74 -10.35
CA THR A 65 -9.49 -13.54 -9.21
C THR A 65 -8.45 -13.49 -8.11
N VAL A 66 -8.81 -12.95 -6.96
CA VAL A 66 -7.99 -12.99 -5.75
C VAL A 66 -8.30 -14.31 -5.04
N ASN A 67 -7.35 -15.25 -5.07
CA ASN A 67 -7.56 -16.61 -4.55
C ASN A 67 -7.38 -16.60 -3.03
N HIS A 68 -6.13 -16.56 -2.56
CA HIS A 68 -5.81 -16.56 -1.13
C HIS A 68 -4.47 -15.88 -0.87
N ALA A 69 -4.21 -15.54 0.39
CA ALA A 69 -2.90 -15.09 0.84
C ALA A 69 -2.29 -16.10 1.82
N LYS A 70 -0.97 -16.10 1.92
CA LYS A 70 -0.21 -16.97 2.83
C LYS A 70 0.75 -16.17 3.67
N TYR A 71 0.92 -16.58 4.93
CA TYR A 71 1.91 -16.04 5.85
C TYR A 71 1.78 -14.53 6.08
N LEU A 72 0.57 -13.99 6.04
CA LEU A 72 0.33 -12.57 6.35
C LEU A 72 0.66 -12.30 7.82
N MET A 73 1.47 -11.27 8.06
CA MET A 73 1.70 -10.76 9.42
C MET A 73 0.65 -9.73 9.78
N GLY A 74 -0.27 -10.07 10.68
CA GLY A 74 -1.18 -9.10 11.30
C GLY A 74 -0.46 -8.24 12.34
N PHE A 75 -0.95 -7.02 12.53
CA PHE A 75 -0.50 -6.07 13.56
C PHE A 75 -1.34 -6.15 14.84
N GLY A 76 -2.46 -6.88 14.82
CA GLY A 76 -3.32 -7.06 15.98
C GLY A 76 -2.66 -7.85 17.11
N THR A 77 -2.97 -7.47 18.36
CA THR A 77 -2.72 -8.29 19.57
C THR A 77 -3.71 -9.46 19.69
N LYS A 78 -4.68 -9.53 18.77
CA LYS A 78 -5.76 -10.51 18.78
C LYS A 78 -5.30 -11.81 18.14
N ARG A 79 -5.94 -12.91 18.55
CA ARG A 79 -5.75 -14.22 17.92
C ARG A 79 -6.20 -14.23 16.45
N LYS A 80 -7.11 -13.35 16.01
CA LYS A 80 -7.55 -13.27 14.62
C LYS A 80 -7.40 -11.85 14.09
N ASN A 81 -6.94 -11.77 12.85
CA ASN A 81 -6.81 -10.54 12.08
C ASN A 81 -7.93 -10.48 11.05
N HIS A 82 -8.25 -9.28 10.57
CA HIS A 82 -9.33 -9.06 9.61
C HIS A 82 -8.74 -8.53 8.30
N PHE A 83 -8.51 -9.43 7.34
CA PHE A 83 -7.80 -9.08 6.11
C PHE A 83 -8.76 -8.79 4.97
N TYR A 84 -8.37 -7.87 4.10
CA TYR A 84 -9.01 -7.68 2.80
C TYR A 84 -8.02 -7.16 1.77
N VAL A 85 -8.31 -7.38 0.50
CA VAL A 85 -7.48 -6.91 -0.62
C VAL A 85 -8.23 -5.84 -1.39
N LYS A 86 -7.55 -4.71 -1.63
CA LYS A 86 -8.02 -3.68 -2.56
C LYS A 86 -7.33 -3.89 -3.91
N VAL A 87 -8.12 -4.07 -4.97
CA VAL A 87 -7.64 -4.34 -6.33
C VAL A 87 -7.90 -3.12 -7.21
N LEU A 88 -6.90 -2.67 -7.96
CA LEU A 88 -6.99 -1.49 -8.80
C LEU A 88 -6.06 -1.58 -10.02
N LEU A 89 -6.45 -0.93 -11.12
CA LEU A 89 -5.59 -0.74 -12.29
C LEU A 89 -4.99 0.68 -12.28
N LYS A 90 -3.68 0.76 -12.43
CA LYS A 90 -2.89 2.01 -12.54
C LYS A 90 -2.25 2.10 -13.90
N THR A 91 -1.98 3.31 -14.39
CA THR A 91 -1.12 3.50 -15.56
C THR A 91 0.35 3.44 -15.18
N LYS A 92 1.20 2.84 -16.02
CA LYS A 92 2.66 2.85 -15.93
C LYS A 92 3.20 4.28 -16.02
N SER A 93 2.63 5.08 -16.93
CA SER A 93 2.88 6.51 -17.03
C SER A 93 2.01 7.28 -16.03
N CYS A 94 2.55 7.55 -14.84
CA CYS A 94 2.13 8.73 -14.09
C CYS A 94 3.34 9.37 -13.38
N PRO A 95 4.25 10.01 -14.14
CA PRO A 95 4.94 11.16 -13.59
C PRO A 95 3.87 12.23 -13.34
N GLN A 96 3.80 12.73 -12.12
CA GLN A 96 2.92 13.84 -11.76
C GLN A 96 3.10 14.98 -12.78
N TYR A 97 1.99 15.44 -13.36
CA TYR A 97 1.85 16.71 -14.09
C TYR A 97 3.16 17.45 -14.44
N THR A 98 3.68 17.21 -15.64
CA THR A 98 4.50 18.22 -16.32
C THR A 98 3.79 18.58 -17.62
N SER A 99 3.07 19.70 -17.59
CA SER A 99 2.55 20.34 -18.79
C SER A 99 3.72 20.89 -19.58
N THR A 100 4.08 20.24 -20.68
CA THR A 100 4.88 20.88 -21.73
C THR A 100 4.34 20.52 -23.08
N ASN A 101 3.86 21.56 -23.77
CA ASN A 101 3.28 21.56 -25.10
C ASN A 101 4.11 20.75 -26.11
N SER A 102 3.60 19.61 -26.56
CA SER A 102 3.90 19.07 -27.90
C SER A 102 2.91 17.96 -28.27
N LEU A 103 2.21 18.16 -29.40
CA LEU A 103 1.48 17.17 -30.23
C LEU A 103 0.68 16.01 -29.56
N SER A 104 0.22 16.12 -28.32
CA SER A 104 -0.53 15.08 -27.57
C SER A 104 -2.05 15.30 -27.47
N GLY A 105 -2.61 16.31 -28.15
CA GLY A 105 -3.98 16.79 -27.92
C GLY A 105 -5.14 15.80 -28.17
N VAL A 106 -4.90 14.68 -28.86
CA VAL A 106 -5.91 13.63 -29.10
C VAL A 106 -5.79 12.48 -28.09
N LEU A 107 -4.57 12.15 -27.64
CA LEU A 107 -4.34 11.15 -26.59
C LEU A 107 -4.77 11.70 -25.22
N ASP A 108 -4.52 12.98 -24.93
CA ASP A 108 -4.78 13.59 -23.63
C ASP A 108 -6.26 13.67 -23.23
N LYS A 109 -7.17 13.81 -24.21
CA LYS A 109 -8.61 13.80 -23.96
C LYS A 109 -9.11 12.39 -23.61
N ASN A 110 -8.55 11.37 -24.25
CA ASN A 110 -8.86 9.97 -23.95
C ASN A 110 -8.25 9.54 -22.62
N ILE A 111 -7.02 9.98 -22.28
CA ILE A 111 -6.37 9.71 -21.00
C ILE A 111 -7.14 10.31 -19.81
N ASN A 112 -7.66 11.54 -19.92
CA ASN A 112 -8.46 12.15 -18.85
C ASN A 112 -9.85 11.50 -18.66
N LYS A 113 -10.50 11.05 -19.75
CA LYS A 113 -11.73 10.25 -19.67
C LYS A 113 -11.46 8.85 -19.11
N PHE A 114 -10.28 8.30 -19.40
CA PHE A 114 -9.79 7.01 -18.95
C PHE A 114 -9.37 6.99 -17.47
N GLN A 115 -8.70 8.03 -16.96
CA GLN A 115 -8.45 8.17 -15.52
C GLN A 115 -9.75 8.25 -14.71
N LYS A 116 -10.86 8.67 -15.32
CA LYS A 116 -12.19 8.62 -14.69
C LYS A 116 -12.84 7.23 -14.78
N SER A 117 -12.55 6.41 -15.80
CA SER A 117 -13.08 5.04 -15.93
C SER A 117 -12.26 3.98 -15.19
N LEU A 118 -10.94 4.18 -15.05
CA LEU A 118 -10.05 3.34 -14.22
C LEU A 118 -10.26 3.51 -12.70
N LYS A 119 -11.08 4.49 -12.27
CA LYS A 119 -11.35 4.77 -10.85
C LYS A 119 -12.09 3.66 -10.11
N GLY A 120 -12.48 2.58 -10.78
CA GLY A 120 -13.01 1.39 -10.13
C GLY A 120 -11.91 0.70 -9.31
N SER A 121 -11.88 0.95 -8.01
CA SER A 121 -11.16 0.07 -7.10
C SER A 121 -12.14 -0.95 -6.54
N PHE A 122 -11.79 -2.22 -6.65
CA PHE A 122 -12.53 -3.29 -6.01
C PHE A 122 -11.96 -3.58 -4.63
N ARG A 123 -12.78 -4.18 -3.77
CA ARG A 123 -12.42 -4.63 -2.43
C ARG A 123 -13.00 -6.02 -2.24
N THR A 124 -12.18 -6.95 -1.77
CA THR A 124 -12.68 -8.25 -1.32
C THR A 124 -13.53 -8.10 -0.06
N ALA A 125 -14.33 -9.12 0.27
CA ALA A 125 -14.87 -9.28 1.60
C ALA A 125 -13.73 -9.37 2.64
N ILE A 126 -14.06 -8.96 3.87
CA ILE A 126 -13.14 -9.07 5.00
C ILE A 126 -13.13 -10.52 5.48
N LYS A 127 -11.94 -11.12 5.54
CA LYS A 127 -11.74 -12.49 6.01
C LYS A 127 -11.07 -12.45 7.38
N SER A 128 -11.69 -13.11 8.35
CA SER A 128 -11.13 -13.25 9.70
C SER A 128 -10.30 -14.52 9.76
N ASP A 129 -8.97 -14.37 9.76
CA ASP A 129 -8.03 -15.48 9.77
C ASP A 129 -6.77 -15.09 10.58
N PHE A 130 -5.95 -16.07 10.93
CA PHE A 130 -4.66 -15.84 11.58
C PHE A 130 -3.70 -15.20 10.59
N CYS A 131 -3.39 -15.92 9.50
CA CYS A 131 -2.37 -15.50 8.53
C CYS A 131 -2.65 -15.92 7.07
N ASN A 132 -3.65 -16.77 6.81
CA ASN A 132 -3.84 -17.42 5.50
C ASN A 132 -5.26 -17.23 4.91
N PRO A 133 -5.78 -15.99 4.80
CA PRO A 133 -7.15 -15.76 4.38
C PRO A 133 -7.41 -16.26 2.95
N VAL A 134 -8.53 -16.95 2.78
CA VAL A 134 -9.08 -17.38 1.47
C VAL A 134 -10.18 -16.41 1.04
N PHE A 135 -9.96 -15.77 -0.11
CA PHE A 135 -10.87 -14.78 -0.68
C PHE A 135 -11.81 -15.43 -1.70
N ASP A 136 -11.24 -16.04 -2.74
CA ASP A 136 -11.90 -16.63 -3.91
C ASP A 136 -12.92 -15.68 -4.56
N GLU A 137 -12.49 -14.43 -4.79
CA GLU A 137 -13.33 -13.37 -5.34
C GLU A 137 -12.81 -12.89 -6.70
N THR A 138 -13.70 -12.84 -7.70
CA THR A 138 -13.39 -12.39 -9.07
C THR A 138 -13.93 -10.99 -9.33
N PHE A 139 -13.06 -10.13 -9.86
CA PHE A 139 -13.38 -8.76 -10.28
C PHE A 139 -13.21 -8.62 -11.79
N LYS A 140 -14.06 -7.81 -12.42
CA LYS A 140 -14.02 -7.57 -13.87
C LYS A 140 -13.76 -6.10 -14.17
N PHE A 141 -12.68 -5.83 -14.90
CA PHE A 141 -12.40 -4.53 -15.49
C PHE A 141 -12.81 -4.58 -16.96
N THR A 142 -13.92 -3.92 -17.29
CA THR A 142 -14.46 -3.87 -18.66
C THR A 142 -13.88 -2.72 -19.47
N ASN A 143 -13.94 -2.80 -20.79
CA ASN A 143 -13.46 -1.76 -21.73
C ASN A 143 -11.95 -1.51 -21.63
N ILE A 144 -11.17 -2.52 -21.26
CA ILE A 144 -9.71 -2.47 -21.27
C ILE A 144 -9.27 -2.92 -22.65
N THR A 145 -8.68 -2.04 -23.47
CA THR A 145 -8.13 -2.44 -24.77
C THR A 145 -6.73 -3.01 -24.62
N SER A 146 -6.22 -3.74 -25.62
CA SER A 146 -4.85 -4.25 -25.65
C SER A 146 -3.78 -3.17 -25.42
N LEU A 147 -3.96 -2.00 -26.05
CA LEU A 147 -3.09 -0.83 -25.84
C LEU A 147 -3.11 -0.36 -24.37
N LEU A 148 -4.30 -0.29 -23.77
CA LEU A 148 -4.44 0.13 -22.37
C LEU A 148 -3.86 -0.91 -21.40
N LEU A 149 -4.02 -2.19 -21.72
CA LEU A 149 -3.49 -3.31 -20.95
C LEU A 149 -1.97 -3.18 -20.81
N LYS A 150 -1.26 -2.90 -21.91
CA LYS A 150 0.20 -2.67 -21.93
C LYS A 150 0.64 -1.47 -21.11
N GLU A 151 -0.20 -0.45 -21.01
CA GLU A 151 0.07 0.75 -20.22
C GLU A 151 -0.37 0.61 -18.76
N CYS A 152 -0.93 -0.53 -18.34
CA CYS A 152 -1.45 -0.72 -16.99
C CYS A 152 -0.57 -1.61 -16.10
N ILE A 153 -0.66 -1.32 -14.80
CA ILE A 153 -0.16 -2.12 -13.69
C ILE A 153 -1.39 -2.52 -12.87
N LEU A 154 -1.57 -3.81 -12.67
CA LEU A 154 -2.53 -4.32 -11.69
C LEU A 154 -1.89 -4.19 -10.30
N GLN A 155 -2.49 -3.37 -9.46
CA GLN A 155 -2.06 -3.23 -8.08
C GLN A 155 -3.06 -3.89 -7.13
N MET A 156 -2.53 -4.70 -6.23
CA MET A 156 -3.25 -5.30 -5.11
C MET A 156 -2.66 -4.80 -3.81
N ILE A 157 -3.49 -4.19 -2.96
CA ILE A 157 -3.08 -3.67 -1.64
C ILE A 157 -3.73 -4.54 -0.58
N VAL A 158 -2.91 -5.26 0.18
CA VAL A 158 -3.37 -6.10 1.29
C VAL A 158 -3.48 -5.23 2.54
N LYS A 159 -4.64 -5.26 3.19
CA LYS A 159 -4.94 -4.44 4.36
C LYS A 159 -5.51 -5.27 5.49
N GLU A 160 -5.19 -4.85 6.69
CA GLU A 160 -5.85 -5.28 7.91
C GLU A 160 -6.87 -4.21 8.33
N GLU A 161 -8.11 -4.63 8.46
CA GLU A 161 -9.17 -3.81 9.01
C GLU A 161 -9.00 -3.71 10.52
N THR A 162 -8.82 -2.48 10.97
CA THR A 162 -8.72 -2.18 12.40
C THR A 162 -10.13 -1.92 12.95
N PRO A 163 -10.36 -2.20 14.25
CA PRO A 163 -11.61 -1.80 14.89
C PRO A 163 -11.93 -0.32 14.67
N LYS A 164 -13.21 0.03 14.58
CA LYS A 164 -13.72 1.38 14.26
C LYS A 164 -13.14 2.54 15.10
N PHE A 165 -12.54 2.25 16.26
CA PHE A 165 -11.90 3.24 17.12
C PHE A 165 -10.46 3.60 16.70
N LEU A 166 -9.83 2.80 15.83
CA LEU A 166 -8.57 3.14 15.18
C LEU A 166 -8.89 3.80 13.83
N GLU A 167 -8.43 5.04 13.65
CA GLU A 167 -8.88 5.90 12.54
C GLU A 167 -8.50 5.40 11.13
N LYS A 168 -7.58 4.44 11.00
CA LYS A 168 -7.08 3.98 9.70
C LYS A 168 -6.81 2.48 9.68
N ASN A 169 -7.29 1.82 8.63
CA ASN A 169 -6.91 0.44 8.29
C ASN A 169 -5.40 0.37 8.01
N ILE A 170 -4.75 -0.69 8.46
CA ILE A 170 -3.31 -0.86 8.33
C ILE A 170 -3.01 -1.49 6.97
N VAL A 171 -2.04 -0.92 6.26
CA VAL A 171 -1.55 -1.49 5.00
C VAL A 171 -0.42 -2.47 5.32
N LEU A 172 -0.60 -3.73 4.95
CA LEU A 172 0.39 -4.78 5.17
C LEU A 172 1.43 -4.79 4.06
N GLY A 173 1.01 -4.51 2.83
CA GLY A 173 1.87 -4.29 1.67
C GLY A 173 1.08 -4.30 0.37
N CYS A 174 1.79 -4.28 -0.75
CA CYS A 174 1.20 -4.37 -2.08
C CYS A 174 1.92 -5.35 -3.00
N VAL A 175 1.24 -5.71 -4.08
CA VAL A 175 1.81 -6.32 -5.26
C VAL A 175 1.45 -5.45 -6.46
N ASP A 176 2.46 -5.06 -7.22
CA ASP A 176 2.31 -4.40 -8.52
C ASP A 176 2.68 -5.42 -9.60
N PHE A 177 1.71 -5.77 -10.42
CA PHE A 177 1.86 -6.74 -11.50
C PHE A 177 1.72 -6.02 -12.84
N ALA A 178 2.82 -5.94 -13.59
CA ALA A 178 2.80 -5.38 -14.92
C ALA A 178 2.03 -6.32 -15.85
N LEU A 179 1.01 -5.81 -16.51
CA LEU A 179 0.24 -6.61 -17.46
C LEU A 179 1.03 -6.72 -18.77
N ASP A 180 1.29 -7.95 -19.20
CA ASP A 180 1.85 -8.28 -20.51
C ASP A 180 0.87 -9.21 -21.26
N GLU A 181 0.70 -8.99 -22.56
CA GLU A 181 -0.22 -9.76 -23.40
C GLU A 181 0.16 -11.25 -23.42
N ALA A 182 1.46 -11.56 -23.39
CA ALA A 182 1.95 -12.94 -23.38
C ALA A 182 1.48 -13.73 -22.13
N GLN A 183 1.25 -13.03 -21.01
CA GLN A 183 0.78 -13.64 -19.77
C GLN A 183 -0.75 -13.81 -19.74
N LEU A 184 -1.48 -13.33 -20.75
CA LEU A 184 -2.94 -13.25 -20.75
C LEU A 184 -3.59 -14.06 -21.88
N ILE A 185 -2.78 -14.85 -22.61
CA ILE A 185 -3.28 -15.78 -23.64
C ILE A 185 -4.12 -16.88 -22.99
N ASP A 186 -3.64 -17.41 -21.86
CA ASP A 186 -4.33 -18.40 -21.04
C ASP A 186 -4.63 -17.84 -19.64
N LYS A 187 -5.45 -18.56 -18.88
CA LYS A 187 -5.66 -18.25 -17.46
C LYS A 187 -4.34 -18.37 -16.71
N HIS A 188 -3.78 -17.23 -16.31
CA HIS A 188 -2.49 -17.15 -15.65
C HIS A 188 -2.66 -17.07 -14.15
N GLU A 189 -2.13 -18.05 -13.42
CA GLU A 189 -2.06 -18.02 -11.96
C GLU A 189 -0.67 -17.60 -11.50
N SER A 190 -0.61 -16.71 -10.50
CA SER A 190 0.64 -16.13 -10.05
C SER A 190 0.73 -16.08 -8.53
N LEU A 191 1.85 -16.58 -8.00
CA LEU A 191 2.26 -16.43 -6.61
C LEU A 191 3.22 -15.25 -6.50
N ASN A 192 2.81 -14.19 -5.80
CA ASN A 192 3.62 -12.98 -5.68
C ASN A 192 3.90 -12.66 -4.21
N GLU A 193 5.14 -12.27 -3.95
CA GLU A 193 5.53 -11.77 -2.64
C GLU A 193 4.94 -10.38 -2.41
N ILE A 194 4.43 -10.17 -1.19
CA ILE A 194 3.91 -8.87 -0.79
C ILE A 194 5.10 -7.97 -0.46
N ILE A 195 5.20 -6.86 -1.17
CA ILE A 195 6.25 -5.88 -0.99
C ILE A 195 5.66 -4.73 -0.17
N ARG A 196 6.30 -4.38 0.96
CA ARG A 196 5.86 -3.24 1.78
C ARG A 196 6.35 -1.90 1.24
N ASP A 197 7.23 -1.90 0.24
CA ASP A 197 7.67 -0.71 -0.48
C ASP A 197 6.58 -0.16 -1.40
N ILE A 198 5.36 -0.02 -0.87
CA ILE A 198 4.54 1.12 -1.25
C ILE A 198 5.31 2.33 -0.72
N LYS A 199 6.31 2.82 -1.47
CA LYS A 199 6.49 4.27 -1.49
C LYS A 199 5.12 4.77 -1.94
N PRO A 200 4.37 5.50 -1.09
CA PRO A 200 3.15 6.15 -1.54
C PRO A 200 3.49 6.80 -2.88
N ILE A 201 2.78 6.43 -3.96
CA ILE A 201 2.93 7.16 -5.23
C ILE A 201 2.46 8.58 -4.90
N GLY A 202 3.42 9.48 -4.75
CA GLY A 202 3.26 10.73 -4.01
C GLY A 202 3.48 10.58 -2.50
N GLN A 203 4.71 10.25 -2.07
CA GLN A 203 5.19 10.69 -0.77
C GLN A 203 5.17 12.22 -0.82
N ILE A 204 4.00 12.79 -0.55
CA ILE A 204 3.94 14.01 0.24
C ILE A 204 4.72 13.58 1.47
N GLU A 205 5.95 14.10 1.62
CA GLU A 205 6.66 14.05 2.90
C GLU A 205 5.59 14.21 3.97
N ASP A 206 5.52 13.31 4.95
CA ASP A 206 4.55 13.46 6.03
C ASP A 206 4.98 14.73 6.78
N LYS A 207 4.52 15.89 6.30
CA LYS A 207 4.84 17.23 6.79
C LYS A 207 4.03 17.47 8.07
N GLY A 208 3.99 16.47 8.94
CA GLY A 208 3.22 16.46 10.15
C GLY A 208 1.72 16.47 9.88
N LYS A 209 0.97 16.34 10.97
CA LYS A 209 -0.49 16.46 10.95
C LYS A 209 -0.89 17.75 11.65
N VAL A 210 -1.77 18.51 11.04
CA VAL A 210 -2.38 19.69 11.65
C VAL A 210 -3.81 19.33 12.05
N ILE A 211 -4.13 19.56 13.32
CA ILE A 211 -5.51 19.49 13.81
C ILE A 211 -6.08 20.90 13.76
N LEU A 212 -7.12 21.08 12.95
CA LEU A 212 -7.85 22.34 12.80
C LEU A 212 -9.27 22.19 13.37
N SER A 213 -9.83 23.25 13.91
CA SER A 213 -11.28 23.40 14.02
C SER A 213 -11.77 24.60 13.22
N LEU A 214 -12.86 24.39 12.50
CA LEU A 214 -13.48 25.38 11.63
C LEU A 214 -14.81 25.81 12.26
N GLN A 215 -15.04 27.12 12.34
CA GLN A 215 -16.30 27.69 12.80
C GLN A 215 -16.79 28.71 11.76
N TYR A 216 -17.91 28.41 11.10
CA TYR A 216 -18.51 29.33 10.13
C TYR A 216 -19.69 30.07 10.75
N ASN A 217 -19.62 31.40 10.79
CA ASN A 217 -20.74 32.27 11.12
C ASN A 217 -21.40 32.78 9.84
N ARG A 218 -22.56 32.22 9.52
CA ARG A 218 -23.31 32.54 8.29
C ARG A 218 -23.82 33.99 8.24
N GLN A 219 -24.21 34.56 9.39
CA GLN A 219 -24.78 35.92 9.43
C GLN A 219 -23.73 36.98 9.13
N LEU A 220 -22.52 36.78 9.64
CA LEU A 220 -21.39 37.67 9.38
C LEU A 220 -20.62 37.28 8.12
N THR A 221 -20.96 36.15 7.50
CA THR A 221 -20.22 35.55 6.38
C THR A 221 -18.73 35.32 6.69
N VAL A 222 -18.40 35.04 7.97
CA VAL A 222 -17.03 34.85 8.46
C VAL A 222 -16.76 33.38 8.74
N LEU A 223 -15.64 32.85 8.22
CA LEU A 223 -15.09 31.55 8.59
C LEU A 223 -13.88 31.76 9.53
N THR A 224 -13.99 31.28 10.76
CA THR A 224 -12.89 31.27 11.72
C THR A 224 -12.21 29.91 11.69
N VAL A 225 -10.89 29.92 11.53
CA VAL A 225 -10.04 28.72 11.55
C VAL A 225 -9.18 28.77 12.80
N TYR A 226 -9.30 27.76 13.65
CA TYR A 226 -8.46 27.58 14.83
C TYR A 226 -7.48 26.44 14.56
N VAL A 227 -6.18 26.73 14.69
CA VAL A 227 -5.13 25.71 14.69
C VAL A 227 -5.02 25.17 16.11
N LYS A 228 -5.42 23.92 16.34
CA LYS A 228 -5.43 23.31 17.68
C LYS A 228 -4.07 22.72 18.03
N GLU A 229 -3.52 21.89 17.14
CA GLU A 229 -2.33 21.11 17.42
C GLU A 229 -1.54 20.84 16.14
N LEU A 230 -0.22 20.82 16.27
CA LEU A 230 0.74 20.37 15.26
C LEU A 230 1.39 19.09 15.77
N LEU A 231 0.96 17.94 15.26
CA LEU A 231 1.56 16.66 15.58
C LEU A 231 2.82 16.48 14.71
N SER A 232 3.95 16.74 15.36
CA SER A 232 5.37 16.60 14.97
C SER A 232 5.73 16.58 13.48
N TRP A 233 6.60 17.51 13.11
CA TRP A 233 7.61 17.33 12.05
C TRP A 233 8.80 16.55 12.61
N PRO A 234 9.33 15.53 11.89
CA PRO A 234 10.69 15.06 12.13
C PRO A 234 11.72 16.17 11.86
#